data_AF-K0PQZ9-F1
#
_entry.id   AF-K0PQZ9-F1
#
_cell.length_a   1.000
_cell.length_b   1.000
_cell.length_c   1.000
_cell.angle_alpha   90.00
_cell.angle_beta   90.00
_cell.angle_gamma   90.00
#
_symmetry.space_group_name_H-M   'P 1'
#
loop_
_entity.id
_entity.type
_entity.pdbx_description
1 polymer ?
#
loop_
_entity_poly.entity_id
_entity_poly.type
_entity_poly.pdbx_seq_one_letter_code
_entity_poly.pdbx_strand_id
1 'polypeptide(L)'
;MSTQTTTRFPFAGSTFEVDYGDLVATNAYSTDENSLIYEITGGSLKGATATVAFEWKELDGGNFVISWQEADGSTVVHVDNFEKGFSLSFFTTPKSDFYRLSGTLRAFADLK
;
A
#
# COMPACT_ATOMS: atom_id res chain seq x y z
N MET A 1 23.77 19.41 -16.80
CA MET A 1 23.25 18.73 -15.60
C MET A 1 21.75 18.75 -15.70
N SER A 2 21.11 17.63 -16.05
CA SER A 2 19.65 17.59 -16.16
C SER A 2 19.07 17.52 -14.75
N THR A 3 18.29 18.53 -14.36
CA THR A 3 17.47 18.50 -13.14
C THR A 3 16.43 17.40 -13.31
N GLN A 4 16.65 16.27 -12.64
CA GLN A 4 15.67 15.19 -12.59
C GLN A 4 14.55 15.68 -11.66
N THR A 5 13.41 16.04 -12.22
CA THR A 5 12.23 16.38 -11.43
C THR A 5 11.79 15.10 -10.73
N THR A 6 12.05 14.97 -9.43
CA THR A 6 11.57 13.84 -8.64
C THR A 6 10.05 13.93 -8.56
N THR A 7 9.36 13.10 -9.34
CA THR A 7 7.89 13.00 -9.25
C THR A 7 7.53 12.43 -7.88
N ARG A 8 6.84 13.23 -7.07
CA ARG A 8 6.38 12.85 -5.73
C ARG A 8 5.11 11.99 -5.83
N PHE A 9 4.99 11.00 -4.96
CA PHE A 9 3.75 10.22 -4.84
C PHE A 9 2.57 11.14 -4.50
N PRO A 10 1.46 11.14 -5.29
CA PRO A 10 0.36 12.09 -5.08
C PRO A 10 -0.32 12.03 -3.71
N PHE A 11 -0.25 10.88 -3.04
CA PHE A 11 -0.87 10.66 -1.73
C PHE A 11 0.13 10.67 -0.55
N ALA A 12 1.34 11.20 -0.78
CA ALA A 12 2.34 11.40 0.29
C ALA A 12 1.76 12.22 1.45
N GLY A 13 1.99 11.77 2.70
CA GLY A 13 1.45 12.38 3.92
C GLY A 13 0.03 11.95 4.28
N SER A 14 -0.60 11.07 3.50
CA SER A 14 -1.93 10.53 3.77
C SER A 14 -1.86 9.11 4.32
N THR A 15 -2.88 8.72 5.08
CA THR A 15 -3.07 7.35 5.56
C THR A 15 -4.35 6.78 4.98
N PHE A 16 -4.28 5.54 4.51
CA PHE A 16 -5.42 4.80 3.98
C PHE A 16 -5.61 3.47 4.70
N GLU A 17 -6.85 3.05 4.89
CA GLU A 17 -7.19 1.69 5.27
C GLU A 17 -7.48 0.88 4.02
N VAL A 18 -6.94 -0.34 3.96
CA VAL A 18 -7.37 -1.40 3.07
C VAL A 18 -8.13 -2.45 3.87
N ASP A 19 -9.28 -2.88 3.39
CA ASP A 19 -10.10 -3.92 3.99
C ASP A 19 -10.40 -5.00 2.94
N TYR A 20 -9.77 -6.17 3.12
CA TYR A 20 -9.93 -7.37 2.29
C TYR A 20 -10.79 -8.46 2.96
N GLY A 21 -11.53 -8.12 4.02
CA GLY A 21 -12.28 -9.06 4.86
C GLY A 21 -11.42 -9.62 5.99
N ASP A 22 -10.75 -10.76 5.76
CA ASP A 22 -9.94 -11.44 6.80
C ASP A 22 -8.57 -10.77 7.05
N LEU A 23 -8.26 -9.70 6.32
CA LEU A 23 -7.08 -8.86 6.52
C LEU A 23 -7.49 -7.41 6.34
N VAL A 24 -7.31 -6.62 7.40
CA VAL A 24 -7.50 -5.16 7.37
C VAL A 24 -6.18 -4.53 7.77
N ALA A 25 -5.74 -3.51 7.05
CA ALA A 25 -4.49 -2.82 7.35
C ALA A 25 -4.59 -1.32 7.08
N THR A 26 -3.78 -0.53 7.78
CA THR A 26 -3.52 0.87 7.43
C THR A 26 -2.19 0.98 6.70
N ASN A 27 -2.11 1.89 5.74
CA ASN A 27 -0.92 2.29 5.01
C ASN A 27 -0.74 3.80 5.17
N ALA A 28 0.25 4.21 5.96
CA ALA A 28 0.60 5.61 6.19
C ALA A 28 1.80 6.00 5.33
N TYR A 29 1.58 6.84 4.32
CA TYR A 29 2.61 7.27 3.38
C TYR A 29 3.38 8.48 3.91
N SER A 30 4.72 8.41 3.87
CA SER A 30 5.60 9.52 4.28
C SER A 30 5.39 10.76 3.41
N THR A 31 5.66 11.95 3.98
CA THR A 31 5.64 13.21 3.22
C THR A 31 6.88 13.39 2.36
N ASP A 32 8.02 12.86 2.80
CA ASP A 32 9.34 13.33 2.34
C ASP A 32 10.02 12.34 1.39
N GLU A 33 9.62 11.07 1.45
CA GLU A 33 10.22 9.97 0.70
C GLU A 33 9.17 8.92 0.33
N ASN A 34 9.50 8.03 -0.61
CA ASN A 34 8.66 6.86 -0.91
C ASN A 34 8.86 5.78 0.16
N SER A 35 8.41 6.09 1.37
CA SER A 35 8.35 5.19 2.52
C SER A 35 6.92 5.14 3.03
N LEU A 36 6.47 3.97 3.46
CA LEU A 36 5.19 3.82 4.14
C LEU A 36 5.35 2.98 5.40
N ILE A 37 4.48 3.23 6.38
CA ILE A 37 4.30 2.39 7.56
C ILE A 37 2.97 1.67 7.38
N TYR A 38 3.00 0.34 7.37
CA TYR A 38 1.77 -0.44 7.43
C TYR A 38 1.50 -0.94 8.85
N GLU A 39 0.23 -1.12 9.19
CA GLU A 39 -0.21 -1.84 10.39
C GLU A 39 -1.40 -2.73 10.03
N ILE A 40 -1.32 -4.03 10.30
CA ILE A 40 -2.47 -4.94 10.17
C ILE A 40 -3.37 -4.77 11.40
N THR A 41 -4.58 -4.26 11.20
CA THR A 41 -5.54 -3.89 12.25
C THR A 41 -6.65 -4.92 12.45
N GLY A 42 -6.83 -5.84 11.49
CA GLY A 42 -7.83 -6.91 11.51
C GLY A 42 -7.33 -8.20 10.88
N GLY A 43 -7.88 -9.33 11.32
CA GLY A 43 -7.46 -10.66 10.87
C GLY A 43 -6.51 -11.40 11.82
N SER A 44 -6.02 -12.55 11.36
CA SER A 44 -5.12 -13.44 12.12
C SER A 44 -3.72 -12.86 12.33
N LEU A 45 -3.32 -11.88 11.50
CA LEU A 45 -2.02 -11.22 11.54
C LEU A 45 -2.07 -9.85 12.23
N LYS A 46 -3.16 -9.54 12.95
CA LYS A 46 -3.34 -8.25 13.63
C LYS A 46 -2.16 -7.92 14.55
N GLY A 47 -1.70 -6.67 14.46
CA GLY A 47 -0.58 -6.10 15.21
C GLY A 47 0.76 -6.16 14.46
N ALA A 48 0.83 -6.84 13.32
CA ALA A 48 2.01 -6.77 12.46
C ALA A 48 2.16 -5.36 11.87
N THR A 49 3.38 -4.83 11.90
CA THR A 49 3.71 -3.50 11.39
C THR A 49 5.15 -3.45 10.89
N ALA A 50 5.39 -2.69 9.83
CA ALA A 50 6.73 -2.38 9.36
C ALA A 50 6.78 -1.04 8.62
N THR A 51 7.97 -0.44 8.60
CA THR A 51 8.32 0.64 7.67
C THR A 51 8.99 0.03 6.45
N VAL A 52 8.51 0.37 5.25
CA VAL A 52 9.02 -0.16 3.98
C VAL A 52 9.23 0.97 2.97
N ALA A 53 10.30 0.87 2.19
CA ALA A 53 10.45 1.67 0.99
C ALA A 53 9.57 1.08 -0.12
N PHE A 54 8.92 1.94 -0.90
CA PHE A 54 8.05 1.51 -2.00
C PHE A 54 8.39 2.21 -3.31
N GLU A 55 7.96 1.58 -4.41
CA GLU A 55 7.92 2.19 -5.73
C GLU A 55 6.48 2.32 -6.19
N TRP A 56 6.21 3.28 -7.08
CA TRP A 56 4.87 3.49 -7.60
C TRP A 56 4.87 3.94 -9.06
N LYS A 57 3.75 3.66 -9.74
CA LYS A 57 3.47 4.18 -11.08
C LYS A 57 1.97 4.42 -11.24
N GLU A 58 1.60 5.58 -11.77
CA GLU A 58 0.23 5.86 -12.21
C GLU A 58 -0.07 5.10 -13.52
N LEU A 59 -1.26 4.51 -13.58
CA LEU A 59 -1.85 3.87 -14.74
C LEU A 59 -3.08 4.66 -15.20
N ASP A 60 -3.52 4.38 -16.42
CA ASP A 60 -4.78 4.92 -16.94
C ASP A 60 -5.96 4.61 -16.00
N GLY A 61 -6.89 5.56 -15.91
CA GLY A 61 -8.11 5.43 -15.12
C GLY A 61 -7.96 5.71 -13.62
N GLY A 62 -6.87 6.38 -13.21
CA GLY A 62 -6.63 6.81 -11.83
C GLY A 62 -6.15 5.68 -10.91
N ASN A 63 -5.60 4.61 -11.48
CA ASN A 63 -5.06 3.48 -10.72
C ASN A 63 -3.56 3.70 -10.48
N PHE A 64 -3.08 3.25 -9.33
CA PHE A 64 -1.67 3.30 -8.97
C PHE A 64 -1.17 1.89 -8.73
N VAL A 65 -0.12 1.47 -9.42
CA VAL A 65 0.64 0.29 -9.02
C VAL A 65 1.61 0.74 -7.94
N ILE A 66 1.58 0.09 -6.78
CA ILE A 66 2.46 0.39 -5.65
C ILE A 66 3.08 -0.93 -5.22
N SER A 67 4.40 -0.99 -5.09
CA SER A 67 5.07 -2.24 -4.73
C SER A 67 6.22 -2.03 -3.77
N TRP A 68 6.40 -3.00 -2.88
CA TRP A 68 7.53 -3.06 -1.96
C TRP A 68 7.92 -4.51 -1.68
N GLN A 69 9.10 -4.65 -1.09
CA GLN A 69 9.56 -5.89 -0.49
C GLN A 69 9.76 -5.67 1.01
N GLU A 70 9.29 -6.63 1.81
CA GLU A 70 9.47 -6.63 3.25
C GLU A 70 10.83 -7.22 3.65
N ALA A 71 11.25 -6.99 4.89
CA ALA A 71 12.56 -7.42 5.38
C ALA A 71 12.76 -8.95 5.35
N ASP A 72 11.67 -9.72 5.43
CA ASP A 72 11.71 -11.18 5.36
C ASP A 72 11.73 -11.74 3.93
N GLY A 73 11.73 -10.85 2.92
CA GLY A 73 11.73 -11.19 1.50
C GLY A 73 10.34 -11.29 0.89
N SER A 74 9.26 -11.16 1.67
CA SER A 74 7.90 -11.10 1.13
C SER A 74 7.75 -9.92 0.17
N THR A 75 6.96 -10.09 -0.89
CA THR A 75 6.70 -9.02 -1.86
C THR A 75 5.23 -8.66 -1.86
N VAL A 76 4.92 -7.37 -1.92
CA VAL A 76 3.56 -6.87 -2.06
C VAL A 76 3.48 -6.00 -3.30
N VAL A 77 2.42 -6.20 -4.08
CA VAL A 77 2.03 -5.31 -5.18
C VAL A 77 0.56 -4.95 -5.00
N HIS A 78 0.28 -3.66 -4.89
CA HIS A 78 -1.05 -3.10 -4.89
C HIS A 78 -1.39 -2.51 -6.26
N VAL A 79 -2.67 -2.57 -6.62
CA VAL A 79 -3.30 -1.72 -7.64
C VAL A 79 -4.42 -0.98 -6.95
N ASP A 80 -4.12 0.25 -6.55
CA ASP A 80 -5.00 1.07 -5.72
C ASP A 80 -5.63 2.18 -6.56
N ASN A 81 -6.94 2.35 -6.40
CA ASN A 81 -7.66 3.50 -6.94
C ASN A 81 -8.22 4.31 -5.78
N PHE A 82 -7.51 5.37 -5.41
CA PHE A 82 -7.82 6.20 -4.26
C PHE A 82 -9.13 6.98 -4.42
N GLU A 83 -9.49 7.36 -5.65
CA GLU A 83 -10.74 8.07 -5.94
C GLU A 83 -11.95 7.13 -5.89
N LYS A 84 -11.82 5.92 -6.43
CA LYS A 84 -12.89 4.91 -6.45
C LYS A 84 -12.99 4.09 -5.16
N GLY A 85 -12.01 4.22 -4.27
CA GLY A 85 -11.96 3.52 -3.00
C GLY A 85 -11.80 2.01 -3.11
N PHE A 86 -10.94 1.56 -4.03
CA PHE A 86 -10.74 0.15 -4.34
C PHE A 86 -9.26 -0.23 -4.31
N SER A 87 -8.96 -1.45 -3.85
CA SER A 87 -7.62 -2.01 -3.84
C SER A 87 -7.61 -3.46 -4.32
N LEU A 88 -6.62 -3.80 -5.14
CA LEU A 88 -6.17 -5.16 -5.40
C LEU A 88 -4.78 -5.35 -4.82
N SER A 89 -4.53 -6.46 -4.15
CA SER A 89 -3.20 -6.78 -3.62
C SER A 89 -2.75 -8.17 -4.06
N PHE A 90 -1.48 -8.26 -4.44
CA PHE A 90 -0.77 -9.48 -4.77
C PHE A 90 0.37 -9.63 -3.78
N PHE A 91 0.28 -10.64 -2.92
CA PHE A 91 1.23 -10.85 -1.83
C PHE A 91 1.91 -12.21 -2.02
N THR A 92 3.24 -12.21 -1.99
CA THR A 92 4.06 -13.43 -2.02
C THR A 92 4.79 -13.55 -0.70
N THR A 93 4.61 -14.64 0.03
CA THR A 93 5.34 -14.90 1.28
C THR A 93 6.78 -15.32 1.00
N PRO A 94 7.67 -15.38 2.00
CA PRO A 94 9.04 -15.86 1.81
C PRO A 94 9.08 -17.36 1.42
N LYS A 95 7.97 -18.09 1.65
CA LYS A 95 7.78 -19.50 1.28
C LYS A 95 7.17 -19.66 -0.11
N SER A 96 7.01 -18.57 -0.87
CA SER A 96 6.42 -18.55 -2.22
C SER A 96 4.92 -18.88 -2.25
N ASP A 97 4.21 -18.77 -1.13
CA ASP A 97 2.74 -18.78 -1.15
C ASP A 97 2.26 -17.49 -1.81
N PHE A 98 1.30 -17.59 -2.73
CA PHE A 98 0.85 -16.45 -3.52
C PHE A 98 -0.64 -16.15 -3.30
N TYR A 99 -0.91 -14.98 -2.73
CA TYR A 99 -2.23 -14.51 -2.37
C TYR A 99 -2.68 -13.39 -3.29
N ARG A 100 -3.99 -13.39 -3.59
CA ARG A 100 -4.67 -12.33 -4.34
C ARG A 100 -5.82 -11.84 -3.48
N LEU A 101 -5.76 -10.59 -3.09
CA LEU A 101 -6.75 -9.94 -2.25
C LEU A 101 -7.41 -8.81 -3.05
N SER A 102 -8.66 -8.54 -2.75
CA SER A 102 -9.41 -7.43 -3.34
C SER A 102 -10.37 -6.88 -2.32
N GLY A 103 -10.46 -5.57 -2.23
CA GLY A 103 -11.17 -4.95 -1.12
C GLY A 103 -11.40 -3.47 -1.29
N THR A 104 -11.85 -2.86 -0.21
CA THR A 104 -12.06 -1.41 -0.17
C THR A 104 -10.77 -0.71 0.22
N LEU A 105 -10.64 0.54 -0.24
CA LEU A 105 -9.59 1.46 0.17
C LEU A 105 -10.23 2.79 0.58
N ARG A 106 -9.93 3.29 1.78
CA ARG A 106 -10.56 4.50 2.32
C ARG A 106 -9.53 5.37 3.01
N ALA A 107 -9.66 6.69 2.87
CA ALA A 107 -8.81 7.59 3.64
C ALA A 107 -9.10 7.41 5.13
N PHE A 108 -8.06 7.31 5.96
CA PHE A 108 -8.22 7.03 7.38
C PHE A 108 -8.93 8.17 8.12
N ALA A 109 -8.81 9.41 7.62
CA ALA A 109 -9.55 10.56 8.15
C ALA A 109 -11.09 10.43 8.00
N ASP A 110 -11.56 9.56 7.10
CA ASP A 110 -12.99 9.32 6.85
C ASP A 110 -13.55 8.20 7.73
N LEU A 111 -12.70 7.47 8.45
CA LEU A 111 -13.10 6.44 9.40
C LEU A 111 -13.38 7.12 10.77
N LYS A 112 -14.65 7.24 11.12
CA LYS A 112 -15.12 7.74 12.42
C LYS A 112 -15.79 6.65 13.23
#